data_AF-A0A1A8RR21-F1
#
_entry.id   AF-A0A1A8RR21-F1
#
_cell.length_a   1.000
_cell.length_b   1.000
_cell.length_c   1.000
_cell.angle_alpha   90.00
_cell.angle_beta   90.00
_cell.angle_gamma   90.00
#
_symmetry.space_group_name_H-M   'P 1'
#
loop_
_entity.id
_entity.type
_entity.pdbx_description
1 polymer ?
#
loop_
_entity_poly.entity_id
_entity_poly.type
_entity_poly.pdbx_seq_one_letter_code
_entity_poly.pdbx_strand_id
1 'polypeptide(L)'
;MENIIGRLHLVGRLNISMDELYDECVTATSLLEHLTKGPQEKEKWQSKGTAEKWMEILQAADLPNIQPVVSFVLSIPSSTGFAERIFSLMKNKWTDVRNKCSITAQKVEHKFSV
;
A
#
# COMPACT_ATOMS: atom_id res chain seq x y z
N MET A 1 -20.72 -14.17 5.01
CA MET A 1 -19.57 -13.39 4.53
C MET A 1 -19.67 -12.04 5.22
N GLU A 2 -19.18 -11.92 6.45
CA GLU A 2 -19.26 -10.65 7.20
C GLU A 2 -18.48 -9.58 6.45
N ASN A 3 -19.17 -8.48 6.14
CA ASN A 3 -18.64 -7.37 5.36
C ASN A 3 -17.35 -6.84 6.03
N ILE A 4 -16.24 -6.84 5.29
CA ILE A 4 -14.92 -6.33 5.73
C ILE A 4 -15.03 -4.93 6.36
N ILE A 5 -15.99 -4.12 5.88
CA ILE A 5 -16.32 -2.80 6.41
C ILE A 5 -16.74 -2.86 7.88
N GLY A 6 -17.55 -3.86 8.26
CA GLY A 6 -17.99 -4.08 9.64
C GLY A 6 -16.86 -4.58 10.55
N ARG A 7 -16.01 -5.48 10.06
CA ARG A 7 -14.87 -6.03 10.82
C ARG A 7 -13.78 -5.00 11.12
N LEU A 8 -13.62 -4.00 10.25
CA LEU A 8 -12.60 -2.96 10.38
C LEU A 8 -13.16 -1.65 10.97
N HIS A 9 -14.45 -1.60 11.31
CA HIS A 9 -15.15 -0.40 11.77
C HIS A 9 -14.89 0.82 10.85
N LEU A 10 -14.80 0.59 9.54
CA LEU A 10 -14.36 1.63 8.59
C LEU A 10 -15.34 2.79 8.49
N VAL A 11 -16.64 2.52 8.61
CA VAL A 11 -17.70 3.54 8.51
C VAL A 11 -17.50 4.67 9.52
N GLY A 12 -17.32 4.32 10.79
CA GLY A 12 -17.11 5.32 11.85
C GLY A 12 -15.71 5.95 11.82
N ARG A 13 -14.69 5.21 11.37
CA ARG A 13 -13.30 5.71 11.33
C ARG A 13 -13.02 6.66 10.19
N LEU A 14 -13.69 6.48 9.06
CA LEU A 14 -13.53 7.28 7.85
C LEU A 14 -14.69 8.27 7.65
N ASN A 15 -15.65 8.32 8.58
CA ASN A 15 -16.84 9.17 8.53
C ASN A 15 -17.63 9.00 7.21
N ILE A 16 -17.88 7.76 6.84
CA ILE A 16 -18.52 7.39 5.57
C ILE A 16 -20.04 7.41 5.71
N SER A 17 -20.73 8.07 4.78
CA SER A 17 -22.16 7.93 4.58
C SER A 17 -22.45 6.68 3.75
N MET A 18 -23.18 5.70 4.31
CA MET A 18 -23.47 4.45 3.61
C MET A 18 -24.43 4.62 2.44
N ASP A 19 -25.36 5.57 2.53
CA ASP A 19 -26.32 5.85 1.47
C ASP A 19 -25.62 6.54 0.28
N GLU A 20 -24.81 7.57 0.55
CA GLU A 20 -24.02 8.24 -0.48
C GLU A 20 -22.96 7.30 -1.10
N LEU A 21 -22.36 6.42 -0.29
CA LEU A 21 -21.43 5.41 -0.79
C LEU A 21 -22.10 4.48 -1.82
N TYR A 22 -23.38 4.15 -1.65
CA TYR A 22 -24.10 3.34 -2.62
C TYR A 22 -24.24 4.07 -3.97
N ASP A 23 -24.63 5.33 -3.95
CA ASP A 23 -24.75 6.16 -5.15
C ASP A 23 -23.40 6.35 -5.86
N GLU A 24 -22.32 6.52 -5.08
CA GLU A 24 -20.96 6.55 -5.59
C GLU A 24 -20.56 5.21 -6.25
N CYS A 25 -20.95 4.07 -5.66
CA CYS A 25 -20.70 2.75 -6.27
C CYS A 25 -21.42 2.59 -7.61
N VAL A 26 -22.67 3.05 -7.71
CA VAL A 26 -23.42 3.05 -8.97
C VAL A 26 -22.73 3.92 -10.01
N THR A 27 -22.31 5.12 -9.61
CA THR A 27 -21.59 6.08 -10.47
C THR A 27 -20.27 5.48 -10.99
N ALA A 28 -19.46 4.91 -10.11
CA ALA A 28 -18.20 4.27 -10.46
C ALA A 28 -18.40 3.05 -11.39
N THR A 29 -19.47 2.27 -11.17
CA THR A 29 -19.80 1.12 -12.01
C THR A 29 -20.20 1.56 -13.42
N SER A 30 -21.06 2.57 -13.53
CA SER A 30 -21.42 3.16 -14.82
C SER A 30 -20.19 3.67 -15.56
N LEU A 31 -19.31 4.42 -14.87
CA LEU A 31 -18.05 4.88 -15.43
C LEU A 31 -17.20 3.70 -15.96
N LEU A 32 -17.09 2.63 -15.20
CA LEU A 32 -16.34 1.44 -15.59
C LEU A 32 -16.91 0.79 -16.86
N GLU A 33 -18.23 0.68 -16.97
CA GLU A 33 -18.89 0.17 -18.17
C GLU A 33 -18.56 1.03 -19.38
N HIS A 34 -18.62 2.36 -19.23
CA HIS A 34 -18.25 3.32 -20.27
C HIS A 34 -16.78 3.18 -20.69
N LEU A 35 -15.85 3.00 -19.74
CA LEU A 35 -14.42 2.82 -19.97
C LEU A 35 -14.08 1.47 -20.61
N THR A 36 -15.01 0.50 -20.58
CA THR A 36 -14.79 -0.88 -21.06
C THR A 36 -15.78 -1.33 -22.15
N LYS A 37 -16.44 -0.37 -22.82
CA LYS A 37 -17.52 -0.63 -23.81
C LYS A 37 -17.13 -1.53 -24.99
N GLY A 38 -15.86 -1.60 -25.37
CA GLY A 38 -15.41 -2.40 -26.51
C GLY A 38 -14.32 -3.43 -26.17
N PRO A 39 -14.07 -4.40 -27.07
CA PRO A 39 -13.11 -5.49 -26.83
C PRO A 39 -11.68 -4.96 -26.61
N GLN A 40 -11.29 -3.95 -27.37
CA GLN A 40 -9.95 -3.34 -27.31
C GLN A 40 -9.77 -2.51 -26.04
N GLU A 41 -10.78 -1.74 -25.65
CA GLU A 41 -10.80 -0.94 -24.43
C GLU A 41 -10.77 -1.84 -23.20
N LYS A 42 -11.48 -2.98 -23.25
CA LYS A 42 -11.47 -3.97 -22.18
C LYS A 42 -10.08 -4.60 -22.03
N GLU A 43 -9.41 -4.95 -23.12
CA GLU A 43 -8.03 -5.45 -23.08
C GLU A 43 -7.06 -4.41 -22.51
N LYS A 44 -7.16 -3.16 -22.98
CA LYS A 44 -6.39 -2.01 -22.45
C LYS A 44 -6.69 -1.76 -20.98
N TRP A 45 -7.93 -1.94 -20.52
CA TRP A 45 -8.30 -1.79 -19.13
C TRP A 45 -7.69 -2.90 -18.27
N GLN A 46 -7.70 -4.15 -18.74
CA GLN A 46 -7.15 -5.28 -18.00
C GLN A 46 -5.64 -5.17 -17.78
N SER A 47 -4.89 -4.61 -18.75
CA SER A 47 -3.44 -4.44 -18.64
C SER A 47 -3.01 -3.35 -17.65
N LYS A 48 -3.90 -2.45 -17.22
CA LYS A 48 -3.58 -1.40 -16.23
C LYS A 48 -3.36 -1.95 -14.83
N GLY A 49 -2.40 -1.32 -14.14
CA GLY A 49 -2.19 -1.56 -12.71
C GLY A 49 -3.36 -1.07 -11.86
N THR A 50 -3.49 -1.61 -10.64
CA THR A 50 -4.56 -1.22 -9.70
C THR A 50 -4.56 0.29 -9.41
N ALA A 51 -3.38 0.90 -9.25
CA ALA A 51 -3.26 2.33 -8.98
C ALA A 51 -3.74 3.18 -10.17
N GLU A 52 -3.38 2.82 -11.41
CA GLU A 52 -3.84 3.52 -12.62
C GLU A 52 -5.35 3.44 -12.79
N LYS A 53 -5.94 2.26 -12.53
CA LYS A 53 -7.40 2.06 -12.59
C LYS A 53 -8.14 3.01 -11.64
N TRP A 54 -7.70 3.06 -10.38
CA TRP A 54 -8.32 3.95 -9.39
C TRP A 54 -8.05 5.43 -9.68
N MET A 55 -6.89 5.77 -10.22
CA MET A 55 -6.57 7.13 -10.64
C MET A 55 -7.54 7.62 -11.72
N GLU A 56 -7.83 6.81 -12.75
CA GLU A 56 -8.78 7.20 -13.81
C GLU A 56 -10.21 7.34 -13.28
N ILE A 57 -10.65 6.46 -12.37
CA ILE A 57 -11.98 6.54 -11.77
C ILE A 57 -12.13 7.82 -10.93
N LEU A 58 -11.16 8.09 -10.05
CA LEU A 58 -11.18 9.24 -9.14
C LEU A 58 -10.93 10.58 -9.85
N GLN A 59 -10.35 10.58 -11.05
CA GLN A 59 -10.24 11.78 -11.89
C GLN A 59 -11.54 12.08 -12.65
N ALA A 60 -12.33 11.06 -12.95
CA ALA A 60 -13.53 11.19 -13.77
C ALA A 60 -14.81 11.46 -12.96
N ALA A 61 -14.81 11.16 -11.67
CA ALA A 61 -15.94 11.38 -10.78
C ALA A 61 -15.48 11.83 -9.39
N ASP A 62 -16.26 12.70 -8.76
CA ASP A 62 -16.09 13.03 -7.34
C ASP A 62 -16.74 11.92 -6.50
N LEU A 63 -15.91 11.21 -5.74
CA LEU A 63 -16.30 10.03 -4.96
C LEU A 63 -15.78 10.16 -3.52
N PRO A 64 -16.34 11.09 -2.71
CA PRO A 64 -15.82 11.46 -1.40
C PRO A 64 -15.85 10.33 -0.37
N ASN A 65 -16.73 9.34 -0.52
CA ASN A 65 -16.79 8.16 0.36
C ASN A 65 -15.90 7.00 -0.14
N ILE A 66 -15.78 6.78 -1.46
CA ILE A 66 -14.91 5.73 -2.03
C ILE A 66 -13.43 6.11 -1.91
N GLN A 67 -13.06 7.37 -2.14
CA GLN A 67 -11.66 7.82 -2.08
C GLN A 67 -10.94 7.46 -0.76
N PRO A 68 -11.48 7.75 0.44
CA PRO A 68 -10.83 7.38 1.69
C PRO A 68 -10.76 5.85 1.88
N VAL A 69 -11.74 5.09 1.41
CA VAL A 69 -11.71 3.61 1.45
C VAL A 69 -10.59 3.08 0.58
N VAL A 70 -10.48 3.53 -0.67
CA VAL A 70 -9.42 3.12 -1.60
C VAL A 70 -8.05 3.54 -1.09
N SER A 71 -7.92 4.76 -0.56
CA SER A 71 -6.69 5.25 0.05
C SER A 71 -6.25 4.38 1.22
N PHE A 72 -7.19 4.01 2.10
CA PHE A 72 -6.92 3.10 3.20
C PHE A 72 -6.44 1.73 2.70
N VAL A 73 -7.16 1.12 1.76
CA VAL A 73 -6.80 -0.21 1.22
C VAL A 73 -5.44 -0.20 0.53
N LEU A 74 -5.13 0.82 -0.27
CA LEU A 74 -3.85 0.94 -0.98
C LEU A 74 -2.68 1.30 -0.07
N SER A 75 -2.93 1.88 1.11
CA SER A 75 -1.90 2.15 2.11
C SER A 75 -1.43 0.89 2.86
N ILE A 76 -2.19 -0.20 2.79
CA ILE A 76 -1.83 -1.47 3.43
C ILE A 76 -0.80 -2.17 2.53
N PRO A 77 0.44 -2.38 3.00
CA PRO A 77 1.44 -3.07 2.22
C PRO A 77 1.00 -4.52 1.96
N SER A 78 1.19 -4.98 0.72
CA SER A 78 0.81 -6.34 0.30
C SER A 78 1.65 -7.43 0.97
N SER A 79 2.78 -7.09 1.57
CA SER A 79 3.67 -8.03 2.25
C SER A 79 4.49 -7.35 3.34
N THR A 80 5.02 -8.15 4.26
CA THR A 80 6.00 -7.74 5.27
C THR A 80 7.38 -7.46 4.69
N GLY A 81 7.63 -7.80 3.41
CA GLY A 81 8.95 -7.72 2.78
C GLY A 81 9.57 -6.32 2.80
N PHE A 82 8.76 -5.26 2.79
CA PHE A 82 9.25 -3.90 2.98
C PHE A 82 9.84 -3.70 4.38
N ALA A 83 9.11 -4.09 5.43
CA ALA A 83 9.59 -4.01 6.81
C ALA A 83 10.81 -4.92 7.03
N GLU A 84 10.81 -6.13 6.47
CA GLU A 84 11.94 -7.07 6.54
C GLU A 84 13.20 -6.54 5.86
N ARG A 85 13.06 -5.85 4.72
CA ARG A 85 14.19 -5.17 4.07
C ARG A 85 14.78 -4.09 4.95
N ILE A 86 13.92 -3.26 5.56
CA ILE A 86 14.33 -2.21 6.50
C ILE A 86 15.04 -2.82 7.71
N PHE A 87 14.51 -3.89 8.31
CA PHE A 87 15.16 -4.61 9.40
C PHE A 87 16.50 -5.23 8.99
N SER A 88 16.60 -5.79 7.78
CA SER A 88 17.85 -6.35 7.27
C SER A 88 18.91 -5.27 7.09
N LEU A 89 18.54 -4.10 6.56
CA LEU A 89 19.45 -2.96 6.45
C LEU A 89 19.93 -2.49 7.82
N MET A 90 19.02 -2.39 8.80
CA MET A 90 19.38 -2.05 10.17
C MET A 90 20.32 -3.09 10.79
N LYS A 91 20.02 -4.38 10.63
CA LYS A 91 20.84 -5.49 11.15
C LYS A 91 22.23 -5.48 10.53
N ASN A 92 22.33 -5.23 9.22
CA ASN A 92 23.62 -5.14 8.53
C ASN A 92 24.45 -3.96 9.06
N LYS A 93 23.86 -2.76 9.19
CA LYS A 93 24.57 -1.60 9.76
C LYS A 93 25.00 -1.84 11.21
N TRP A 94 24.12 -2.41 12.03
CA TRP A 94 24.42 -2.72 13.42
C TRP A 94 25.53 -3.76 13.56
N THR A 95 25.51 -4.80 12.73
CA THR A 95 26.51 -5.87 12.74
C THR A 95 27.86 -5.39 12.19
N ASP A 96 27.87 -4.51 11.19
CA ASP A 96 29.10 -3.91 10.64
C ASP A 96 29.78 -2.99 11.67
N VAL A 97 29.02 -2.18 12.42
CA VAL A 97 29.56 -1.38 13.54
C VAL A 97 30.17 -2.28 14.61
N ARG A 98 29.48 -3.36 14.99
CA ARG A 98 30.01 -4.33 15.95
C ARG A 98 31.29 -5.00 15.44
N ASN A 99 31.30 -5.48 14.19
CA ASN A 99 32.46 -6.13 13.60
C ASN A 99 33.67 -5.19 13.50
N LYS A 100 33.46 -3.91 13.18
CA LYS A 100 34.52 -2.89 13.18
C LYS A 100 35.11 -2.66 14.57
N CYS A 101 34.26 -2.52 15.60
CA CYS A 101 34.72 -2.41 16.99
C CYS A 101 35.53 -3.62 17.45
N SER A 102 35.12 -4.83 17.09
CA SER A 102 35.85 -6.06 17.43
C SER A 102 37.22 -6.12 16.75
N ILE A 103 37.30 -5.76 15.47
CA ILE A 103 38.56 -5.79 14.70
C ILE A 103 39.54 -4.73 15.20
N THR A 104 39.06 -3.53 15.55
CA THR A 104 39.93 -2.49 16.11
C THR A 104 40.41 -2.85 17.51
N ALA A 105 39.55 -3.39 18.37
CA ALA A 105 39.94 -3.84 19.71
C ALA A 105 41.01 -4.95 19.66
N GLN A 106 40.83 -5.97 18.81
CA GLN A 106 41.80 -7.06 18.63
C GLN A 106 43.15 -6.56 18.09
N LYS A 107 43.16 -5.61 17.13
CA LYS A 107 44.40 -5.02 16.61
C LYS A 107 45.17 -4.21 17.65
N VAL A 108 44.45 -3.57 18.59
CA VAL A 108 45.08 -2.80 19.68
C VAL A 108 45.69 -3.77 20.70
N GLU A 109 44.97 -4.80 21.15
CA GLU A 109 45.53 -5.80 22.09
C GLU A 109 46.79 -6.50 21.56
N HIS A 110 46.83 -6.81 20.26
CA HIS A 110 48.01 -7.45 19.65
C HIS A 110 49.22 -6.52 19.54
N LYS A 111 49.03 -5.19 19.60
CA LYS A 111 50.13 -4.21 19.65
C LYS A 111 50.65 -3.95 21.07
N PHE A 112 49.85 -4.23 22.09
CA PHE A 112 50.21 -4.06 23.51
C PHE A 112 50.74 -5.34 24.17
N SER A 113 50.67 -6.48 23.47
CA SER A 113 51.33 -7.74 23.87
C SER A 113 52.72 -7.82 23.24
N VAL A 114 53.69 -7.07 23.78
CA VAL A 114 55.14 -7.21 23.53
C VAL A 114 55.82 -7.47 24.87
#